data_AF-A0A933Z8S3-F1
#
_entry.id   AF-A0A933Z8S3-F1
#
_cell.length_a   1.000
_cell.length_b   1.000
_cell.length_c   1.000
_cell.angle_alpha   90.00
_cell.angle_beta   90.00
_cell.angle_gamma   90.00
#
_symmetry.space_group_name_H-M   'P 1'
#
loop_
_entity.id
_entity.type
_entity.pdbx_description
1 polymer ?
#
loop_
_entity_poly.entity_id
_entity_poly.type
_entity_poly.pdbx_seq_one_letter_code
_entity_poly.pdbx_strand_id
1 'polypeptide(L)'
;MPTVPPPEQPRPALQRLAGLLAGLCLGLLAGCLLALLAGRWVWLGMRVNTGLLVPLGALLGGLAGLKKPLGAARPWLLAAQAALVAAAAWLLGFDRQALLVVPACLFREGCHLPGLSLTTTNALLASWLLAGNALWLVLGRRLDQPHGLLRNIP
;
A
#
# COMPACT_ATOMS: atom_id res chain seq x y z
N MET A 1 3.35 -42.29 -23.24
CA MET A 1 2.75 -40.93 -23.15
C MET A 1 3.70 -40.06 -22.34
N PRO A 2 4.22 -38.95 -22.87
CA PRO A 2 5.02 -38.03 -22.07
C PRO A 2 4.13 -37.45 -20.96
N THR A 3 4.54 -37.67 -19.71
CA THR A 3 3.89 -37.13 -18.53
C THR A 3 4.12 -35.63 -18.52
N VAL A 4 3.06 -34.85 -18.77
CA VAL A 4 3.10 -33.40 -18.60
C VAL A 4 3.39 -33.16 -17.10
N PRO A 5 4.50 -32.52 -16.74
CA PRO A 5 4.78 -32.24 -15.35
C PRO A 5 3.67 -31.35 -14.78
N PRO A 6 3.24 -31.56 -13.52
CA PRO A 6 2.22 -30.74 -12.91
C PRO A 6 2.66 -29.26 -12.94
N PRO A 7 1.72 -28.32 -13.10
CA PRO A 7 2.04 -26.90 -13.12
C PRO A 7 2.82 -26.55 -11.84
N GLU A 8 4.05 -26.05 -12.01
CA GLU A 8 4.86 -25.59 -10.89
C GLU A 8 4.06 -24.55 -10.11
N GLN A 9 3.79 -24.86 -8.84
CA GLN A 9 3.08 -23.93 -7.99
C GLN A 9 3.89 -22.63 -7.87
N PRO A 10 3.23 -21.46 -7.98
CA PRO A 10 3.89 -20.18 -7.77
C PRO A 10 4.64 -20.17 -6.44
N ARG A 11 5.91 -19.74 -6.45
CA ARG A 11 6.78 -19.79 -5.26
C ARG A 11 6.08 -19.12 -4.08
N PRO A 12 5.78 -19.85 -2.97
CA PRO A 12 4.97 -19.33 -1.87
C PRO A 12 5.60 -18.10 -1.22
N ALA A 13 6.93 -17.98 -1.27
CA ALA A 13 7.65 -16.81 -0.79
C ALA A 13 7.35 -15.53 -1.61
N LEU A 14 7.29 -15.63 -2.94
CA LEU A 14 7.01 -14.48 -3.82
C LEU A 14 5.57 -14.00 -3.66
N GLN A 15 4.62 -14.93 -3.49
CA GLN A 15 3.22 -14.59 -3.21
C GLN A 15 3.07 -13.87 -1.87
N ARG A 16 3.73 -14.35 -0.81
CA ARG A 16 3.72 -13.70 0.51
C ARG A 16 4.33 -12.30 0.45
N LEU A 17 5.44 -12.13 -0.27
CA LEU A 17 6.10 -10.83 -0.41
C LEU A 17 5.24 -9.83 -1.22
N ALA A 18 4.63 -10.26 -2.31
CA ALA A 18 3.66 -9.43 -3.03
C ALA A 18 2.46 -9.04 -2.16
N GLY A 19 2.00 -9.98 -1.31
CA GLY A 19 0.92 -9.80 -0.34
C GLY A 19 1.24 -8.74 0.69
N LEU A 20 2.41 -8.89 1.31
CA LEU A 20 2.95 -7.92 2.25
C LEU A 20 2.99 -6.51 1.64
N LEU A 21 3.56 -6.37 0.45
CA LEU A 21 3.75 -5.06 -0.20
C LEU A 21 2.41 -4.39 -0.56
N ALA A 22 1.49 -5.12 -1.17
CA ALA A 22 0.16 -4.60 -1.48
C ALA A 22 -0.61 -4.26 -0.20
N GLY A 23 -0.50 -5.11 0.82
CA GLY A 23 -1.07 -4.89 2.15
C GLY A 23 -0.53 -3.64 2.82
N LEU A 24 0.80 -3.43 2.80
CA LEU A 24 1.46 -2.24 3.34
C LEU A 24 0.97 -0.97 2.64
N CYS A 25 0.89 -0.97 1.30
CA CYS A 25 0.42 0.19 0.53
C CYS A 25 -1.05 0.52 0.84
N LEU A 26 -1.92 -0.49 0.81
CA LEU A 26 -3.35 -0.31 1.12
C LEU A 26 -3.55 0.13 2.57
N GLY A 27 -2.83 -0.49 3.50
CA GLY A 27 -2.87 -0.18 4.92
C GLY A 27 -2.39 1.24 5.23
N LEU A 28 -1.33 1.70 4.56
CA LEU A 28 -0.83 3.07 4.70
C LEU A 28 -1.87 4.09 4.22
N LEU A 29 -2.51 3.85 3.07
CA LEU A 29 -3.57 4.72 2.56
C LEU A 29 -4.80 4.73 3.48
N ALA A 30 -5.22 3.56 3.96
CA ALA A 30 -6.34 3.44 4.89
C ALA A 30 -6.03 4.10 6.23
N GLY A 31 -4.83 3.91 6.76
CA GLY A 31 -4.34 4.56 7.97
C GLY A 31 -4.29 6.08 7.83
N CYS A 32 -3.87 6.58 6.68
CA CYS A 32 -3.90 8.02 6.36
C CYS A 32 -5.33 8.57 6.32
N LEU A 33 -6.27 7.84 5.69
CA LEU A 33 -7.68 8.23 5.67
C LEU A 33 -8.29 8.24 7.08
N LEU A 34 -7.98 7.24 7.90
CA LEU A 34 -8.42 7.17 9.29
C LEU A 34 -7.81 8.29 10.13
N ALA A 35 -6.52 8.60 9.93
CA ALA A 35 -5.86 9.73 10.59
C ALA A 35 -6.52 11.07 10.24
N LEU A 36 -6.88 11.27 8.96
CA LEU A 36 -7.64 12.45 8.51
C LEU A 36 -9.00 12.54 9.19
N LEU A 37 -9.77 11.44 9.21
CA LEU A 37 -11.07 11.41 9.86
C LEU A 37 -10.97 11.66 11.36
N ALA A 38 -10.05 10.97 12.05
CA ALA A 38 -9.80 11.13 13.47
C ALA A 38 -9.34 12.56 13.82
N GLY A 39 -8.52 13.18 12.96
CA GLY A 39 -8.06 14.56 13.13
C GLY A 39 -9.16 15.61 13.07
N ARG A 40 -10.33 15.30 12.49
CA ARG A 40 -11.50 16.19 12.51
C ARG A 40 -12.15 16.28 13.90
N TRP A 41 -11.95 15.27 14.76
CA TRP A 41 -12.38 15.31 16.15
C TRP A 41 -11.32 15.99 17.01
N VAL A 42 -11.49 17.29 17.24
CA VAL A 42 -10.56 18.11 18.05
C VAL A 42 -10.26 17.47 19.41
N TRP A 43 -11.28 16.92 20.08
CA TRP A 43 -11.11 16.24 21.36
C TRP A 43 -10.19 15.01 21.29
N LEU A 44 -10.28 14.24 20.19
CA LEU A 44 -9.44 13.07 19.98
C LEU A 44 -8.01 13.48 19.65
N GLY A 45 -7.84 14.50 18.81
CA GLY A 45 -6.51 15.06 18.46
C GLY A 45 -5.77 15.67 19.65
N MET A 46 -6.49 16.16 20.67
CA MET A 46 -5.87 16.65 21.91
C MET A 46 -5.37 15.52 22.82
N ARG A 47 -5.87 14.29 22.67
CA ARG A 47 -5.55 13.16 23.57
C ARG A 47 -4.62 12.14 22.94
N VAL A 48 -4.70 11.98 21.63
CA VAL A 48 -4.01 10.92 20.89
C VAL A 48 -3.38 11.51 19.65
N ASN A 49 -2.12 11.16 19.38
CA ASN A 49 -1.48 11.44 18.11
C ASN A 49 -2.18 10.62 17.01
N THR A 50 -3.09 11.27 16.28
CA THR A 50 -3.86 10.64 15.19
C THR A 50 -2.98 10.20 14.03
N GLY A 51 -1.78 10.80 13.88
CA GLY A 51 -0.75 10.38 12.95
C GLY A 51 -0.30 8.93 13.16
N LEU A 52 -0.40 8.38 14.39
CA LEU A 52 -0.06 6.97 14.68
C LEU A 52 -0.95 5.97 13.91
N LEU A 53 -2.13 6.40 13.44
CA LEU A 53 -2.99 5.55 12.62
C LEU A 53 -2.37 5.23 11.26
N VAL A 54 -1.41 6.04 10.77
CA VAL A 54 -0.72 5.79 9.50
C VAL A 54 0.22 4.58 9.57
N PRO A 55 1.25 4.54 10.46
CA PRO A 55 2.09 3.36 10.60
C PRO A 55 1.32 2.14 11.11
N LEU A 56 0.31 2.33 11.97
CA LEU A 56 -0.55 1.24 12.44
C LEU A 56 -1.34 0.61 11.27
N GLY A 57 -1.94 1.45 10.43
CA GLY A 57 -2.66 1.00 9.23
C GLY A 57 -1.74 0.22 8.29
N ALA A 58 -0.53 0.72 8.04
CA ALA A 58 0.47 0.03 7.23
C ALA A 58 0.80 -1.36 7.80
N LEU A 59 1.08 -1.44 9.11
CA LEU A 59 1.40 -2.70 9.78
C LEU A 59 0.25 -3.71 9.71
N LEU A 60 -0.98 -3.30 10.02
CA LEU A 60 -2.16 -4.16 9.94
C LEU A 60 -2.45 -4.60 8.50
N GLY A 61 -2.30 -3.69 7.54
CA GLY A 61 -2.45 -3.98 6.12
C GLY A 61 -1.43 -5.01 5.64
N GLY A 62 -0.16 -4.87 6.00
CA GLY A 62 0.90 -5.83 5.69
C GLY A 62 0.63 -7.21 6.27
N LEU A 63 0.21 -7.29 7.54
CA LEU A 63 -0.18 -8.55 8.19
C LEU A 63 -1.39 -9.21 7.52
N ALA A 64 -2.38 -8.42 7.11
CA ALA A 64 -3.52 -8.93 6.35
C ALA A 64 -3.12 -9.42 4.95
N GLY A 65 -2.19 -8.71 4.31
CA GLY A 65 -1.62 -9.05 3.01
C GLY A 65 -0.86 -10.37 2.99
N LEU A 66 -0.19 -10.73 4.08
CA LEU A 66 0.48 -12.03 4.24
C LEU A 66 -0.50 -13.22 4.24
N LYS A 67 -1.76 -13.00 4.66
CA LYS A 67 -2.77 -14.05 4.80
C LYS A 67 -3.60 -14.29 3.54
N LYS A 68 -3.57 -13.39 2.55
CA LYS A 68 -4.43 -13.46 1.36
C LYS A 68 -3.62 -13.77 0.08
N PRO A 69 -4.00 -14.80 -0.70
CA PRO A 69 -3.39 -15.05 -2.01
C PRO A 69 -3.81 -13.95 -3.01
N LEU A 70 -2.83 -13.29 -3.66
CA LEU A 70 -3.09 -12.08 -4.46
C LEU A 70 -3.64 -12.33 -5.87
N GLY A 71 -3.51 -13.54 -6.42
CA GLY A 71 -3.74 -13.80 -7.85
C GLY A 71 -5.08 -13.23 -8.36
N ALA A 72 -6.18 -13.54 -7.66
CA ALA A 72 -7.51 -13.07 -8.06
C ALA A 72 -7.91 -11.68 -7.51
N ALA A 73 -7.21 -11.17 -6.48
CA ALA A 73 -7.60 -9.94 -5.78
C ALA A 73 -6.97 -8.66 -6.36
N ARG A 74 -6.08 -8.80 -7.35
CA ARG A 74 -5.31 -7.72 -7.97
C ARG A 74 -6.13 -6.51 -8.47
N PRO A 75 -7.20 -6.65 -9.26
CA PRO A 75 -7.98 -5.49 -9.73
C PRO A 75 -8.73 -4.81 -8.58
N TRP A 76 -9.24 -5.60 -7.62
CA TRP A 76 -9.94 -5.08 -6.46
C TRP A 76 -9.02 -4.26 -5.55
N LEU A 77 -7.78 -4.70 -5.36
CA LEU A 77 -6.78 -3.96 -4.59
C LEU A 77 -6.44 -2.60 -5.21
N LEU A 78 -6.27 -2.53 -6.54
CA LEU A 78 -6.04 -1.27 -7.24
C LEU A 78 -7.25 -0.34 -7.13
N ALA A 79 -8.47 -0.87 -7.31
CA ALA A 79 -9.70 -0.11 -7.13
C ALA A 79 -9.83 0.43 -5.69
N ALA A 80 -9.50 -0.39 -4.68
CA ALA A 80 -9.52 0.02 -3.28
C ALA A 80 -8.50 1.13 -2.99
N GLN A 81 -7.27 1.02 -3.50
CA GLN A 81 -6.27 2.09 -3.36
C GLN A 81 -6.74 3.39 -4.01
N ALA A 82 -7.27 3.33 -5.24
CA ALA A 82 -7.81 4.50 -5.94
C ALA A 82 -8.97 5.13 -5.17
N ALA A 83 -9.88 4.32 -4.63
CA ALA A 83 -11.00 4.79 -3.81
C ALA A 83 -10.52 5.48 -2.52
N LEU A 84 -9.49 4.94 -1.85
CA LEU A 84 -8.91 5.56 -0.65
C LEU A 84 -8.26 6.91 -0.96
N VAL A 85 -7.50 6.99 -2.06
CA VAL A 85 -6.89 8.26 -2.51
C VAL A 85 -7.97 9.28 -2.88
N ALA A 86 -9.02 8.86 -3.59
CA ALA A 86 -10.14 9.72 -3.95
C ALA A 86 -10.90 10.21 -2.71
N ALA A 87 -11.14 9.34 -1.73
CA ALA A 87 -11.79 9.69 -0.47
C ALA A 87 -10.94 10.68 0.36
N ALA A 88 -9.62 10.49 0.40
CA ALA A 88 -8.71 11.44 1.05
C ALA A 88 -8.70 12.80 0.33
N ALA A 89 -8.67 12.80 -1.00
CA ALA A 89 -8.77 14.02 -1.80
C ALA A 89 -10.08 14.77 -1.57
N TRP A 90 -11.20 14.05 -1.54
CA TRP A 90 -12.51 14.61 -1.23
C TRP A 90 -12.59 15.20 0.18
N LEU A 91 -12.05 14.50 1.19
CA LEU A 91 -12.00 15.00 2.58
C LEU A 91 -11.17 16.29 2.72
N LEU A 92 -10.12 16.43 1.91
CA LEU A 92 -9.28 17.62 1.84
C LEU A 92 -9.81 18.68 0.88
N GLY A 93 -11.02 18.51 0.34
CA GLY A 93 -11.68 19.47 -0.55
C GLY A 93 -10.99 19.65 -1.89
N PHE A 94 -10.20 18.68 -2.34
CA PHE A 94 -9.33 18.76 -3.53
C PHE A 94 -8.34 19.94 -3.52
N ASP A 95 -8.07 20.52 -2.35
CA ASP A 95 -7.05 21.56 -2.23
C ASP A 95 -5.66 20.96 -2.43
N ARG A 96 -4.97 21.45 -3.46
CA ARG A 96 -3.62 21.02 -3.82
C ARG A 96 -2.63 21.22 -2.68
N GLN A 97 -2.74 22.30 -1.92
CA GLN A 97 -1.82 22.55 -0.80
C GLN A 97 -2.09 21.56 0.34
N ALA A 98 -3.37 21.36 0.68
CA ALA A 98 -3.76 20.39 1.70
C ALA A 98 -3.29 18.96 1.33
N LEU A 99 -3.44 18.56 0.06
CA LEU A 99 -3.01 17.25 -0.43
C LEU A 99 -1.49 17.03 -0.36
N LEU A 100 -0.70 18.10 -0.45
CA LEU A 100 0.75 18.03 -0.32
C LEU A 100 1.21 18.10 1.14
N VAL A 101 0.52 18.85 1.99
CA VAL A 101 0.99 19.12 3.35
C VAL A 101 0.48 18.09 4.35
N VAL A 102 -0.83 17.82 4.33
CA VAL A 102 -1.50 17.07 5.40
C VAL A 102 -1.01 15.61 5.49
N PRO A 103 -0.88 14.85 4.38
CA PRO A 103 -0.35 13.48 4.46
C PRO A 103 1.07 13.42 5.02
N ALA A 104 1.94 14.36 4.63
CA ALA A 104 3.29 14.46 5.17
C ALA A 104 3.30 14.80 6.65
N CYS A 105 2.47 15.73 7.11
CA CYS A 105 2.35 16.06 8.53
C CYS A 105 1.90 14.85 9.35
N LEU A 106 0.83 14.18 8.94
CA LEU A 106 0.29 13.01 9.63
C LEU A 106 1.31 11.87 9.73
N PHE A 107 2.01 11.60 8.63
CA PHE A 107 3.06 10.58 8.63
C PHE A 107 4.25 10.97 9.51
N ARG A 108 4.70 12.24 9.42
CA ARG A 108 5.83 12.74 10.21
C ARG A 108 5.53 12.70 11.71
N GLU A 109 4.32 13.07 12.10
CA GLU A 109 3.84 13.00 13.48
C GLU A 109 3.69 11.55 13.93
N GLY A 110 3.09 10.69 13.11
CA GLY A 110 2.91 9.27 13.42
C GLY A 110 4.22 8.51 13.59
N CYS A 111 5.25 8.85 12.82
CA CYS A 111 6.56 8.22 12.91
C CYS A 111 7.53 8.95 13.84
N HIS A 112 7.11 10.03 14.50
CA HIS A 112 7.98 10.87 15.34
C HIS A 112 9.27 11.31 14.62
N LEU A 113 9.13 11.89 13.43
CA LEU A 113 10.25 12.33 12.57
C LEU A 113 10.38 13.86 12.47
N PRO A 114 10.51 14.61 13.59
CA PRO A 114 10.46 16.08 13.57
C PRO A 114 11.60 16.72 12.76
N GLY A 115 12.74 16.03 12.61
CA GLY A 115 13.90 16.51 11.85
C GLY A 115 13.74 16.45 10.33
N LEU A 116 12.68 15.81 9.81
CA LEU A 116 12.45 15.73 8.37
C LEU A 116 11.60 16.91 7.88
N SER A 117 12.04 17.52 6.77
CA SER A 117 11.23 18.52 6.06
C SER A 117 9.98 17.86 5.47
N LEU A 118 8.89 18.63 5.31
CA LEU A 118 7.67 18.12 4.67
C LEU A 118 7.92 17.63 3.25
N THR A 119 8.81 18.29 2.51
CA THR A 119 9.22 17.87 1.16
C THR A 119 9.91 16.51 1.18
N THR A 120 10.81 16.28 2.14
CA THR A 120 11.49 14.98 2.31
C THR A 120 10.49 13.90 2.68
N THR A 121 9.58 14.17 3.62
CA THR A 121 8.54 13.21 4.02
C THR A 121 7.62 12.84 2.87
N ASN A 122 7.20 13.82 2.06
CA ASN A 122 6.43 13.57 0.85
C ASN A 122 7.20 12.72 -0.17
N ALA A 123 8.48 13.01 -0.39
CA ALA A 123 9.32 12.22 -1.27
C ALA A 123 9.42 10.77 -0.79
N LEU A 124 9.57 10.55 0.53
CA LEU A 124 9.57 9.22 1.12
C LEU A 124 8.24 8.50 0.91
N LEU A 125 7.11 9.13 1.23
CA LEU A 125 5.77 8.56 1.01
C LEU A 125 5.51 8.22 -0.46
N ALA A 126 5.83 9.15 -1.37
CA ALA A 126 5.66 8.94 -2.80
C ALA A 126 6.56 7.80 -3.30
N SER A 127 7.83 7.80 -2.89
CA SER A 127 8.77 6.75 -3.28
C SER A 127 8.33 5.37 -2.77
N TRP A 128 7.80 5.29 -1.55
CA TRP A 128 7.28 4.05 -0.99
C TRP A 128 6.01 3.58 -1.72
N LEU A 129 5.04 4.46 -1.98
CA LEU A 129 3.84 4.10 -2.72
C LEU A 129 4.15 3.68 -4.16
N LEU A 130 5.07 4.36 -4.84
CA LEU A 130 5.47 4.04 -6.21
C LEU A 130 6.27 2.74 -6.27
N ALA A 131 7.30 2.59 -5.43
CA ALA A 131 8.13 1.38 -5.40
C ALA A 131 7.32 0.17 -4.93
N GLY A 132 6.48 0.34 -3.90
CA GLY A 132 5.58 -0.69 -3.41
C GLY A 132 4.62 -1.15 -4.50
N ASN A 133 3.95 -0.21 -5.19
CA ASN A 133 3.05 -0.51 -6.30
C ASN A 133 3.77 -1.16 -7.49
N ALA A 134 4.90 -0.62 -7.93
CA ALA A 134 5.67 -1.18 -9.03
C ALA A 134 6.14 -2.61 -8.72
N LEU A 135 6.69 -2.83 -7.52
CA LEU A 135 7.26 -4.11 -7.12
C LEU A 135 6.19 -5.19 -7.04
N TRP A 136 5.04 -4.92 -6.40
CA TRP A 136 3.97 -5.93 -6.34
C TRP A 136 3.33 -6.16 -7.71
N LEU A 137 3.22 -5.15 -8.58
CA LEU A 137 2.69 -5.34 -9.94
C LEU A 137 3.63 -6.20 -10.79
N VAL A 138 4.94 -6.00 -10.68
CA VAL A 138 5.95 -6.83 -11.37
C VAL A 138 5.90 -8.27 -10.84
N LEU A 139 5.85 -8.45 -9.52
CA LEU A 139 5.71 -9.77 -8.90
C LEU A 139 4.42 -10.47 -9.33
N GLY A 140 3.30 -9.74 -9.33
CA GLY A 140 2.01 -10.26 -9.79
C GLY A 140 2.07 -10.75 -11.23
N ARG A 141 2.69 -9.98 -12.15
CA ARG A 141 2.85 -10.41 -13.55
C ARG A 141 3.67 -11.69 -13.69
N ARG A 142 4.71 -11.88 -12.86
CA ARG A 142 5.51 -13.11 -12.86
C ARG A 142 4.73 -14.31 -12.30
N LEU A 143 3.77 -14.08 -11.41
CA LEU A 143 2.89 -15.11 -10.86
C LEU A 143 1.77 -15.48 -11.84
N ASP A 144 1.33 -14.54 -12.69
CA ASP A 144 0.26 -14.73 -13.68
C ASP A 144 0.76 -15.40 -14.98
N GLN A 145 2.08 -15.43 -15.25
CA GLN A 145 2.62 -16.03 -16.47
C GLN A 145 2.54 -17.56 -16.43
N PRO A 146 1.77 -18.21 -17.33
CA PRO A 146 1.80 -19.67 -17.46
C PRO A 146 3.21 -20.09 -17.88
N HIS A 147 3.86 -20.94 -17.09
CA HIS A 147 5.26 -21.37 -17.28
C HIS A 147 5.51 -22.18 -18.59
N GLY A 148 4.55 -22.21 -19.52
CA GLY A 148 4.65 -22.88 -20.81
C GLY A 148 5.34 -22.07 -21.93
N LEU A 149 5.50 -20.75 -21.80
CA LEU A 149 6.05 -19.92 -22.89
C LEU A 149 7.58 -19.77 -22.91
N LEU A 150 8.30 -20.25 -21.90
CA LEU A 150 9.77 -20.21 -21.87
C LEU A 150 10.45 -21.49 -22.39
N ARG A 151 9.69 -22.50 -22.85
CA ARG A 151 10.27 -23.73 -23.43
C ARG A 151 10.45 -23.70 -24.95
N ASN A 152 9.97 -22.66 -25.64
CA ASN A 152 10.04 -22.57 -27.11
C ASN A 152 10.77 -21.30 -27.56
N ILE A 153 11.95 -21.04 -27.02
CA ILE A 153 12.95 -20.23 -27.71
C ILE A 153 13.91 -21.25 -28.34
N PRO A 154 13.96 -21.37 -29.68
CA PRO A 154 14.88 -22.29 -30.36
C PRO A 154 16.34 -21.91 -30.12
#